data_AF-A0A851FR53-F1
#
_entry.id   AF-A0A851FR53-F1
#
_cell.length_a   1.000
_cell.length_b   1.000
_cell.length_c   1.000
_cell.angle_alpha   90.00
_cell.angle_beta   90.00
_cell.angle_gamma   90.00
#
_symmetry.space_group_name_H-M   'P 1'
#
loop_
_entity.id
_entity.type
_entity.pdbx_description
1 polymer ?
#
loop_
_entity_poly.entity_id
_entity_poly.type
_entity_poly.pdbx_seq_one_letter_code
_entity_poly.pdbx_strand_id
1 'polypeptide(L)'
;QDEQLRAIQEENKLQRQKLEEEIAGYREQNKQHSLTIVALGDRLQEATEQQKMLEEEKAVLVEKMEDPHHGVTPGQQNAGEEGMSLRCALIFPRKLREELAVVQTLLLEKEAIIGRLTRELSQTRARMSDMRGELSEEQKVELEQNQSRLKHREWEVNQLREKLSQMSSLVEEKDGALKAAAEELRYMLISWWCLGISPEQKGCVGASGWSSAPLPREPNWGFNWMRTFFQEPLLDLADLGAKCRGLRHEETIQRQKEGLAELRERVKMLEKRQDSGAVRKGSEPLVALMKDSPEKIVQQTGFELEPALVLSLSVQVPGRVPCGGSLRITSSEKAEVTDLGEKMYLDVIGALGSLMEMKELSGMQPLQHLPREEREEAGLQRQKALELLYGKIRNLQRRLERKEEMLKDYEGSVEQLRQNQEALQRCQEEMSNLEDEAHREAEEKALLREALERTQLQLDQEKRLRRAAKRHKV
;
A
#
# COMPACT_ATOMS: atom_id res chain seq x y z
N GLN A 1 -44.67 6.47 -6.64
CA GLN A 1 -44.28 6.15 -5.25
C GLN A 1 -44.45 4.66 -4.96
N ASP A 2 -45.59 4.05 -5.30
CA ASP A 2 -45.84 2.61 -5.07
C ASP A 2 -44.94 1.63 -5.86
N GLU A 3 -44.46 2.01 -7.04
CA GLU A 3 -43.52 1.18 -7.82
C GLU A 3 -42.11 1.16 -7.21
N GLN A 4 -41.65 2.30 -6.69
CA GLN A 4 -40.37 2.40 -5.99
C GLN A 4 -40.38 1.62 -4.67
N LEU A 5 -41.49 1.66 -3.93
CA LEU A 5 -41.66 0.86 -2.71
C LEU A 5 -41.66 -0.65 -3.00
N ARG A 6 -42.26 -1.08 -4.11
CA ARG A 6 -42.22 -2.49 -4.55
C ARG A 6 -40.82 -2.93 -4.94
N ALA A 7 -40.08 -2.13 -5.70
CA ALA A 7 -38.70 -2.44 -6.07
C ALA A 7 -37.80 -2.59 -4.84
N ILE A 8 -37.92 -1.69 -3.86
CA ILE A 8 -37.15 -1.76 -2.60
C ILE A 8 -37.55 -3.00 -1.78
N GLN A 9 -38.83 -3.39 -1.77
CA GLN A 9 -39.26 -4.62 -1.09
C GLN A 9 -38.73 -5.88 -1.76
N GLU A 10 -38.69 -5.94 -3.09
CA GLU A 10 -38.13 -7.06 -3.84
C GLU A 10 -36.62 -7.17 -3.65
N GLU A 11 -35.91 -6.04 -3.68
CA GLU A 11 -34.46 -5.99 -3.40
C GLU A 11 -34.14 -6.46 -1.98
N ASN A 12 -34.90 -6.00 -0.97
CA ASN A 12 -34.75 -6.47 0.41
C ASN A 12 -35.02 -7.99 0.55
N LYS A 13 -36.01 -8.53 -0.16
CA LYS A 13 -36.28 -9.97 -0.16
C LYS A 13 -35.12 -10.76 -0.77
N LEU A 14 -34.57 -10.27 -1.88
CA LEU A 14 -33.45 -10.90 -2.56
C LEU A 14 -32.16 -10.84 -1.72
N GLN A 15 -31.93 -9.73 -1.02
CA GLN A 15 -30.84 -9.62 -0.05
C GLN A 15 -31.01 -10.59 1.13
N ARG A 16 -32.22 -10.74 1.67
CA ARG A 16 -32.50 -11.71 2.73
C ARG A 16 -32.25 -13.15 2.29
N GLN A 17 -32.66 -13.51 1.08
CA GLN A 17 -32.40 -14.84 0.52
C GLN A 17 -30.90 -15.12 0.38
N LYS A 18 -30.14 -14.16 -0.14
CA LYS A 18 -28.68 -14.29 -0.23
C LYS A 18 -28.02 -14.48 1.14
N LEU A 19 -28.45 -13.71 2.15
CA LEU A 19 -27.94 -13.85 3.51
C LEU A 19 -28.31 -15.22 4.12
N GLU A 20 -29.52 -15.73 3.87
CA GLU A 20 -29.93 -17.06 4.31
C GLU A 20 -29.10 -18.18 3.66
N GLU A 21 -28.78 -18.05 2.37
CA GLU A 21 -27.89 -18.98 1.65
C GLU A 21 -26.47 -18.95 2.22
N GLU A 22 -25.92 -17.76 2.48
CA GLU A 22 -24.61 -17.60 3.11
C GLU A 22 -24.58 -18.22 4.51
N ILE A 23 -25.60 -17.97 5.34
CA ILE A 23 -25.73 -18.57 6.67
C ILE A 23 -25.81 -20.10 6.59
N ALA A 24 -26.56 -20.64 5.62
CA ALA A 24 -26.63 -22.08 5.41
C ALA A 24 -25.27 -22.68 5.02
N GLY A 25 -24.51 -21.99 4.14
CA GLY A 25 -23.15 -22.36 3.78
C GLY A 25 -22.20 -22.38 4.98
N TYR A 26 -22.22 -21.33 5.81
CA TYR A 26 -21.41 -21.27 7.03
C TYR A 26 -21.79 -22.36 8.04
N ARG A 27 -23.09 -22.68 8.18
CA ARG A 27 -23.54 -23.77 9.05
C ARG A 27 -23.01 -25.13 8.60
N GLU A 28 -23.04 -25.42 7.30
CA GLU A 28 -22.52 -26.68 6.77
C GLU A 28 -21.00 -26.74 6.91
N GLN A 29 -20.28 -25.64 6.65
CA GLN A 29 -18.85 -25.58 6.89
C GLN A 29 -18.51 -25.84 8.37
N ASN A 30 -19.24 -25.22 9.29
CA ASN A 30 -19.02 -25.42 10.72
C ASN A 30 -19.31 -26.86 11.15
N LYS A 31 -20.33 -27.49 10.56
CA LYS A 31 -20.62 -28.92 10.76
C LYS A 31 -19.49 -29.81 10.25
N GLN A 32 -18.93 -29.55 9.07
CA GLN A 32 -17.80 -30.28 8.52
C GLN A 32 -16.53 -30.10 9.38
N HIS A 33 -16.26 -28.88 9.85
CA HIS A 33 -15.16 -28.61 10.77
C HIS A 33 -15.34 -29.38 12.09
N SER A 34 -16.55 -29.39 12.65
CA SER A 34 -16.86 -30.12 13.88
C SER A 34 -16.59 -31.63 13.72
N LEU A 35 -17.03 -32.22 12.61
CA LEU A 35 -16.74 -33.63 12.31
C LEU A 35 -15.25 -33.91 12.14
N THR A 36 -14.53 -32.99 11.49
CA THR A 36 -13.08 -33.11 11.30
C THR A 36 -12.34 -33.03 12.64
N ILE A 37 -12.75 -32.12 13.54
CA ILE A 37 -12.17 -31.99 14.87
C ILE A 37 -12.36 -33.27 15.68
N VAL A 38 -13.56 -33.88 15.65
CA VAL A 38 -13.82 -35.16 16.34
C VAL A 38 -12.92 -36.26 15.77
N ALA A 39 -12.87 -36.42 14.45
CA ALA A 39 -12.02 -37.44 13.82
C ALA A 39 -10.52 -37.25 14.11
N LEU A 40 -10.05 -36.00 14.21
CA LEU A 40 -8.68 -35.70 14.62
C LEU A 40 -8.46 -35.97 16.10
N GLY A 41 -9.46 -35.72 16.95
CA GLY A 41 -9.44 -36.06 18.37
C GLY A 41 -9.29 -37.56 18.60
N ASP A 42 -10.09 -38.37 17.91
CA ASP A 42 -10.05 -39.83 18.00
C ASP A 42 -8.66 -40.37 17.58
N ARG A 43 -8.12 -39.89 16.46
CA ARG A 43 -6.77 -40.26 16.00
C ARG A 43 -5.66 -39.85 16.96
N LEU A 44 -5.81 -38.70 17.63
CA LEU A 44 -4.86 -38.26 18.64
C LEU A 44 -4.89 -39.18 19.85
N GLN A 45 -6.09 -39.59 20.28
CA GLN A 45 -6.25 -40.56 21.35
C GLN A 45 -5.60 -41.91 21.01
N GLU A 46 -5.85 -42.45 19.82
CA GLU A 46 -5.18 -43.68 19.34
C GLU A 46 -3.65 -43.55 19.36
N ALA A 47 -3.10 -42.42 18.91
CA ALA A 47 -1.66 -42.18 18.92
C ALA A 47 -1.10 -42.12 20.35
N THR A 48 -1.83 -41.51 21.29
CA THR A 48 -1.41 -41.48 22.71
C THR A 48 -1.42 -42.86 23.35
N GLU A 49 -2.40 -43.70 23.01
CA GLU A 49 -2.46 -45.09 23.47
C GLU A 49 -1.27 -45.91 22.91
N GLN A 50 -0.96 -45.75 21.63
CA GLN A 50 0.22 -46.37 21.00
C GLN A 50 1.54 -45.91 21.63
N GLN A 51 1.69 -44.62 21.92
CA GLN A 51 2.88 -44.10 22.59
C GLN A 51 3.05 -44.73 23.98
N LYS A 52 1.96 -44.84 24.74
CA LYS A 52 1.99 -45.48 26.05
C LYS A 52 2.42 -46.94 25.97
N MET A 53 1.90 -47.70 25.00
CA MET A 53 2.33 -49.08 24.76
C MET A 53 3.82 -49.19 24.43
N LEU A 54 4.35 -48.29 23.59
CA LEU A 54 5.77 -48.26 23.25
C LEU A 54 6.65 -47.87 24.44
N GLU A 55 6.18 -46.97 25.31
CA GLU A 55 6.87 -46.61 26.54
C GLU A 55 6.92 -47.78 27.53
N GLU A 56 5.83 -48.56 27.65
CA GLU A 56 5.80 -49.79 28.44
C GLU A 56 6.74 -50.87 27.87
N GLU A 57 6.74 -51.10 26.55
CA GLU A 57 7.68 -52.02 25.90
C GLU A 57 9.14 -51.59 26.09
N LYS A 58 9.41 -50.28 25.97
CA LYS A 58 10.73 -49.71 26.23
C LYS A 58 11.14 -49.96 27.68
N ALA A 59 10.24 -49.78 28.65
CA ALA A 59 10.52 -50.05 30.05
C ALA A 59 10.88 -51.53 30.29
N VAL A 60 10.12 -52.46 29.69
CA VAL A 60 10.40 -53.90 29.77
C VAL A 60 11.75 -54.26 29.12
N LEU A 61 12.10 -53.64 27.99
CA LEU A 61 13.40 -53.85 27.35
C LEU A 61 14.55 -53.29 28.18
N VAL A 62 14.35 -52.15 28.85
CA VAL A 62 15.34 -51.57 29.77
C VAL A 62 15.52 -52.46 30.99
N GLU A 63 14.45 -52.98 31.59
CA GLU A 63 14.51 -53.93 32.72
C GLU A 63 15.28 -55.21 32.34
N LYS A 64 15.05 -55.75 31.14
CA LYS A 64 15.81 -56.89 30.59
C LYS A 64 17.29 -56.60 30.33
N MET A 65 17.65 -55.33 30.11
CA MET A 65 19.06 -54.91 29.99
C MET A 65 19.71 -54.64 31.35
N GLU A 66 18.91 -54.39 32.39
CA GLU A 66 19.38 -54.12 33.75
C GLU A 66 19.42 -55.36 34.65
N ASP A 67 18.78 -56.48 34.29
CA ASP A 67 18.85 -57.77 35.00
C ASP A 67 20.29 -58.36 35.04
N PRO A 68 20.97 -58.37 36.20
CA PRO A 68 22.25 -59.03 36.35
C PRO A 68 22.02 -60.47 36.84
N HIS A 69 22.28 -61.46 35.96
CA HIS A 69 22.85 -62.80 36.22
C HIS A 69 22.10 -64.01 35.62
N HIS A 70 22.83 -64.84 34.85
CA HIS A 70 23.12 -66.29 35.06
C HIS A 70 23.61 -66.93 33.73
N GLY A 71 24.74 -67.64 33.63
CA GLY A 71 25.71 -68.08 34.62
C GLY A 71 26.96 -68.69 33.97
N VAL A 72 28.07 -68.72 34.71
CA VAL A 72 29.24 -69.56 34.44
C VAL A 72 29.67 -70.17 35.76
N THR A 73 29.49 -71.48 35.86
CA THR A 73 30.01 -72.34 36.94
C THR A 73 31.53 -72.47 36.85
N PRO A 74 32.24 -72.64 37.97
CA PRO A 74 33.69 -72.66 38.01
C PRO A 74 34.24 -74.03 37.63
N GLY A 75 34.80 -74.13 36.42
CA GLY A 75 35.52 -75.30 35.94
C GLY A 75 36.81 -74.86 35.27
N GLN A 76 37.94 -75.37 35.78
CA GLN A 76 39.29 -75.13 35.32
C GLN A 76 39.42 -75.10 33.80
N GLN A 77 40.14 -74.10 33.27
CA GLN A 77 41.39 -74.36 32.57
C GLN A 77 42.19 -73.08 32.33
N ASN A 78 43.46 -73.22 32.66
CA ASN A 78 44.54 -72.39 32.19
C ASN A 78 44.52 -72.22 30.67
N ALA A 79 45.18 -71.14 30.27
CA ALA A 79 45.92 -70.94 29.03
C ALA A 79 45.26 -70.00 28.01
N GLY A 80 45.90 -68.85 27.87
CA GLY A 80 45.82 -67.98 26.70
C GLY A 80 44.76 -66.90 26.80
N GLU A 81 45.16 -65.70 27.20
CA GLU A 81 44.93 -64.44 26.45
C GLU A 81 45.30 -63.20 27.28
N GLU A 82 46.55 -63.11 27.70
CA GLU A 82 47.18 -61.79 27.91
C GLU A 82 47.57 -61.22 26.54
N GLY A 83 46.58 -60.74 25.78
CA GLY A 83 46.83 -60.20 24.44
C GLY A 83 45.82 -59.14 23.95
N MET A 84 44.69 -58.98 24.64
CA MET A 84 43.55 -58.22 24.14
C MET A 84 43.15 -57.03 25.04
N SER A 85 44.11 -56.38 25.70
CA SER A 85 43.83 -55.14 26.48
C SER A 85 44.68 -53.93 26.07
N LEU A 86 45.91 -54.13 25.56
CA LEU A 86 46.80 -53.01 25.19
C LEU A 86 46.50 -52.40 23.81
N ARG A 87 45.95 -53.18 22.86
CA ARG A 87 45.61 -52.65 21.52
C ARG A 87 44.35 -51.78 21.55
N CYS A 88 43.31 -52.18 22.29
CA CYS A 88 42.09 -51.38 22.44
C CYS A 88 42.33 -50.07 23.21
N ALA A 89 43.22 -50.09 24.23
CA ALA A 89 43.58 -48.91 25.01
C ALA A 89 44.35 -47.83 24.21
N LEU A 90 45.00 -48.17 23.09
CA LEU A 90 45.73 -47.22 22.23
C LEU A 90 44.95 -46.76 21.00
N ILE A 91 44.00 -47.57 20.51
CA ILE A 91 43.19 -47.26 19.32
C ILE A 91 42.06 -46.27 19.64
N PHE A 92 41.41 -46.42 20.80
CA PHE A 92 40.30 -45.55 21.20
C PHE A 92 40.70 -44.07 21.42
N PRO A 93 41.83 -43.76 22.10
CA PRO A 93 42.28 -42.39 22.25
C PRO A 93 42.77 -41.75 20.94
N ARG A 94 43.22 -42.55 19.98
CA ARG A 94 43.60 -42.05 18.64
C ARG A 94 42.38 -41.64 17.82
N LYS A 95 41.36 -42.50 17.74
CA LYS A 95 40.13 -42.20 17.01
C LYS A 95 39.42 -40.96 17.58
N LEU A 96 39.32 -40.86 18.90
CA LEU A 96 38.77 -39.66 19.55
C LEU A 96 39.58 -38.39 19.25
N ARG A 97 40.91 -38.49 19.15
CA ARG A 97 41.78 -37.34 18.83
C ARG A 97 41.66 -36.93 17.36
N GLU A 98 41.47 -37.88 16.46
CA GLU A 98 41.20 -37.64 15.04
C GLU A 98 39.81 -37.00 14.85
N GLU A 99 38.77 -37.52 15.50
CA GLU A 99 37.43 -36.93 15.48
C GLU A 99 37.42 -35.51 16.08
N LEU A 100 38.13 -35.30 17.19
CA LEU A 100 38.29 -33.97 17.78
C LEU A 100 38.96 -32.99 16.80
N ALA A 101 39.99 -33.44 16.07
CA ALA A 101 40.67 -32.62 15.07
C ALA A 101 39.73 -32.26 13.92
N VAL A 102 38.92 -33.21 13.44
CA VAL A 102 37.92 -32.96 12.37
C VAL A 102 36.85 -31.96 12.84
N VAL A 103 36.34 -32.12 14.06
CA VAL A 103 35.37 -31.19 14.64
C VAL A 103 35.97 -29.79 14.82
N GLN A 104 37.22 -29.68 15.25
CA GLN A 104 37.93 -28.41 15.34
C GLN A 104 38.10 -27.73 13.97
N THR A 105 38.45 -28.48 12.92
CA THR A 105 38.55 -27.92 11.57
C THR A 105 37.20 -27.46 11.05
N LEU A 106 36.14 -28.24 11.28
CA LEU A 106 34.78 -27.87 10.87
C LEU A 106 34.30 -26.63 11.62
N LEU A 107 34.60 -26.51 12.92
CA LEU A 107 34.27 -25.34 13.72
C LEU A 107 34.91 -24.07 13.12
N LEU A 108 36.20 -24.12 12.80
CA LEU A 108 36.91 -23.00 12.17
C LEU A 108 36.31 -22.62 10.81
N GLU A 109 35.90 -23.61 9.99
CA GLU A 109 35.20 -23.35 8.73
C GLU A 109 33.86 -22.66 8.95
N LYS A 110 33.08 -23.10 9.95
CA LYS A 110 31.79 -22.48 10.30
C LYS A 110 31.98 -21.07 10.84
N GLU A 111 32.98 -20.83 11.69
CA GLU A 111 33.34 -19.49 12.16
C GLU A 111 33.75 -18.57 11.00
N ALA A 112 34.48 -19.09 10.00
CA ALA A 112 34.82 -18.32 8.80
C ALA A 112 33.57 -17.98 7.96
N ILE A 113 32.60 -18.90 7.84
CA ILE A 113 31.31 -18.64 7.18
C ILE A 113 30.52 -17.58 7.94
N ILE A 114 30.38 -17.72 9.26
CA ILE A 114 29.70 -16.73 10.11
C ILE A 114 30.36 -15.37 9.94
N GLY A 115 31.69 -15.29 10.00
CA GLY A 115 32.41 -14.04 9.79
C GLY A 115 32.19 -13.41 8.40
N ARG A 116 32.04 -14.20 7.33
CA ARG A 116 31.65 -13.69 6.00
C ARG A 116 30.24 -13.14 6.01
N LEU A 117 29.27 -13.89 6.54
CA LEU A 117 27.87 -13.47 6.61
C LEU A 117 27.70 -12.21 7.47
N THR A 118 28.40 -12.10 8.60
CA THR A 118 28.38 -10.88 9.43
C THR A 118 28.92 -9.67 8.66
N ARG A 119 29.98 -9.85 7.87
CA ARG A 119 30.52 -8.78 7.01
C ARG A 119 29.52 -8.39 5.92
N GLU A 120 28.93 -9.36 5.23
CA GLU A 120 27.89 -9.10 4.21
C GLU A 120 26.68 -8.37 4.80
N LEU A 121 26.20 -8.78 5.99
CA LEU A 121 25.13 -8.09 6.71
C LEU A 121 25.52 -6.66 7.11
N SER A 122 26.75 -6.44 7.56
CA SER A 122 27.22 -5.08 7.87
C SER A 122 27.30 -4.20 6.62
N GLN A 123 27.71 -4.77 5.48
CA GLN A 123 27.80 -4.06 4.21
C GLN A 123 26.43 -3.73 3.63
N THR A 124 25.47 -4.67 3.69
CA THR A 124 24.09 -4.40 3.27
C THR A 124 23.43 -3.36 4.19
N ARG A 125 23.69 -3.42 5.49
CA ARG A 125 23.22 -2.41 6.45
C ARG A 125 23.79 -1.02 6.16
N ALA A 126 25.08 -0.91 5.82
CA ALA A 126 25.69 0.35 5.40
C ALA A 126 25.03 0.89 4.11
N ARG A 127 24.89 0.05 3.07
CA ARG A 127 24.21 0.43 1.82
C ARG A 127 22.76 0.88 2.04
N MET A 128 22.01 0.20 2.90
CA MET A 128 20.66 0.62 3.26
C MET A 128 20.63 1.95 4.02
N SER A 129 21.65 2.23 4.83
CA SER A 129 21.80 3.53 5.51
C SER A 129 22.10 4.65 4.51
N ASP A 130 22.97 4.39 3.53
CA ASP A 130 23.31 5.34 2.48
C ASP A 130 22.08 5.66 1.62
N MET A 131 21.37 4.64 1.13
CA MET A 131 20.12 4.83 0.37
C MET A 131 19.06 5.57 1.19
N ARG A 132 18.97 5.31 2.50
CA ARG A 132 18.05 6.07 3.38
C ARG A 132 18.45 7.54 3.48
N GLY A 133 19.75 7.83 3.56
CA GLY A 133 20.27 9.19 3.55
C GLY A 133 19.99 9.90 2.22
N GLU A 134 20.24 9.24 1.10
CA GLU A 134 19.96 9.76 -0.25
C GLU A 134 18.47 10.07 -0.44
N LEU A 135 17.58 9.13 -0.11
CA LEU A 135 16.13 9.35 -0.18
C LEU A 135 15.68 10.53 0.70
N SER A 136 16.28 10.70 1.87
CA SER A 136 15.97 11.83 2.75
C SER A 136 16.45 13.17 2.16
N GLU A 137 17.61 13.21 1.49
CA GLU A 137 18.11 14.43 0.87
C GLU A 137 17.31 14.79 -0.39
N GLU A 138 16.91 13.79 -1.20
CA GLU A 138 16.00 14.01 -2.33
C GLU A 138 14.68 14.64 -1.88
N GLN A 139 14.07 14.12 -0.81
CA GLN A 139 12.85 14.69 -0.23
C GLN A 139 13.07 16.12 0.25
N LYS A 140 14.21 16.41 0.90
CA LYS A 140 14.56 17.76 1.35
C LYS A 140 14.71 18.72 0.18
N VAL A 141 15.40 18.32 -0.88
CA VAL A 141 15.58 19.15 -2.08
C VAL A 141 14.24 19.42 -2.77
N GLU A 142 13.36 18.43 -2.89
CA GLU A 142 12.02 18.63 -3.46
C GLU A 142 11.19 19.62 -2.62
N LEU A 143 11.25 19.52 -1.29
CA LEU A 143 10.60 20.48 -0.40
C LEU A 143 11.15 21.89 -0.57
N GLU A 144 12.47 22.08 -0.69
CA GLU A 144 13.09 23.38 -0.93
C GLU A 144 12.67 23.99 -2.28
N GLN A 145 12.58 23.17 -3.33
CA GLN A 145 12.07 23.58 -4.64
C GLN A 145 10.59 23.99 -4.56
N ASN A 146 9.76 23.21 -3.88
CA ASN A 146 8.34 23.52 -3.70
C ASN A 146 8.14 24.79 -2.87
N GLN A 147 8.91 25.00 -1.80
CA GLN A 147 8.91 26.24 -1.03
C GLN A 147 9.28 27.45 -1.90
N SER A 148 10.31 27.31 -2.76
CA SER A 148 10.72 28.39 -3.67
C SER A 148 9.63 28.73 -4.68
N ARG A 149 8.96 27.71 -5.23
CA ARG A 149 7.80 27.89 -6.13
C ARG A 149 6.63 28.56 -5.42
N LEU A 150 6.32 28.17 -4.19
CA LEU A 150 5.26 28.79 -3.39
C LEU A 150 5.54 30.26 -3.11
N LYS A 151 6.78 30.61 -2.71
CA LYS A 151 7.19 32.00 -2.52
C LYS A 151 7.02 32.82 -3.80
N HIS A 152 7.36 32.25 -4.96
CA HIS A 152 7.15 32.93 -6.24
C HIS A 152 5.66 33.14 -6.55
N ARG A 153 4.82 32.11 -6.35
CA ARG A 153 3.36 32.23 -6.53
C ARG A 153 2.72 33.22 -5.56
N GLU A 154 3.17 33.25 -4.31
CA GLU A 154 2.72 34.21 -3.31
C GLU A 154 3.06 35.65 -3.74
N TRP A 155 4.27 35.87 -4.25
CA TRP A 155 4.67 37.17 -4.80
C TRP A 155 3.79 37.58 -5.99
N GLU A 156 3.49 36.67 -6.92
CA GLU A 156 2.57 36.94 -8.05
C GLU A 156 1.17 37.33 -7.55
N VAL A 157 0.62 36.59 -6.58
CA VAL A 157 -0.71 36.88 -6.00
C VAL A 157 -0.72 38.24 -5.31
N ASN A 158 0.33 38.57 -4.57
CA ASN A 158 0.45 39.88 -3.92
C ASN A 158 0.48 41.01 -4.94
N GLN A 159 1.25 40.87 -6.02
CA GLN A 159 1.24 41.85 -7.11
C GLN A 159 -0.14 42.00 -7.76
N LEU A 160 -0.84 40.90 -8.00
CA LEU A 160 -2.18 40.95 -8.58
C LEU A 160 -3.19 41.59 -7.63
N ARG A 161 -3.10 41.31 -6.32
CA ARG A 161 -3.93 41.94 -5.29
C ARG A 161 -3.70 43.45 -5.24
N GLU A 162 -2.46 43.90 -5.37
CA GLU A 162 -2.10 45.31 -5.39
C GLU A 162 -2.59 46.03 -6.66
N LYS A 163 -2.53 45.36 -7.82
CA LYS A 163 -3.15 45.89 -9.05
C LYS A 163 -4.67 45.98 -8.93
N LEU A 164 -5.32 44.99 -8.32
CA LEU A 164 -6.76 45.01 -8.08
C LEU A 164 -7.18 46.12 -7.12
N SER A 165 -6.40 46.39 -6.06
CA SER A 165 -6.70 47.50 -5.15
C SER A 165 -6.55 48.86 -5.85
N GLN A 166 -5.52 49.02 -6.70
CA GLN A 166 -5.38 50.20 -7.55
C GLN A 166 -6.59 50.38 -8.49
N MET A 167 -6.99 49.33 -9.19
CA MET A 167 -8.19 49.38 -10.05
C MET A 167 -9.46 49.69 -9.25
N SER A 168 -9.63 49.12 -8.06
CA SER A 168 -10.78 49.40 -7.19
C SER A 168 -10.84 50.87 -6.80
N SER A 169 -9.71 51.47 -6.40
CA SER A 169 -9.65 52.89 -6.06
C SER A 169 -10.02 53.81 -7.22
N LEU A 170 -9.57 53.46 -8.44
CA LEU A 170 -9.93 54.20 -9.65
C LEU A 170 -11.42 54.10 -9.96
N VAL A 171 -12.03 52.92 -9.79
CA VAL A 171 -13.47 52.74 -9.99
C VAL A 171 -14.25 53.58 -8.98
N GLU A 172 -13.87 53.56 -7.70
CA GLU A 172 -14.49 54.37 -6.66
C GLU A 172 -14.39 55.88 -6.97
N GLU A 173 -13.24 56.35 -7.46
CA GLU A 173 -13.05 57.75 -7.89
C GLU A 173 -13.97 58.12 -9.06
N LYS A 174 -14.07 57.26 -10.08
CA LYS A 174 -14.94 57.49 -11.24
C LYS A 174 -16.41 57.45 -10.85
N ASP A 175 -16.83 56.52 -9.99
CA ASP A 175 -18.18 56.45 -9.47
C ASP A 175 -18.53 57.70 -8.64
N GLY A 176 -17.58 58.21 -7.85
CA GLY A 176 -17.72 59.48 -7.13
C GLY A 176 -17.92 60.67 -8.07
N ALA A 177 -17.09 60.79 -9.11
CA ALA A 177 -17.19 61.85 -10.11
C ALA A 177 -18.52 61.78 -10.91
N LEU A 178 -18.96 60.57 -11.27
CA LEU A 178 -20.24 60.36 -11.94
C LEU A 178 -21.42 60.76 -11.07
N LYS A 179 -21.38 60.44 -9.76
CA LYS A 179 -22.41 60.88 -8.80
C LYS A 179 -22.44 62.39 -8.67
N ALA A 180 -21.29 63.04 -8.54
CA ALA A 180 -21.19 64.50 -8.48
C ALA A 180 -21.77 65.16 -9.74
N ALA A 181 -21.38 64.69 -10.92
CA ALA A 181 -21.93 65.19 -12.19
C ALA A 181 -23.46 64.97 -12.30
N ALA A 182 -23.97 63.83 -11.82
CA ALA A 182 -25.40 63.58 -11.78
C ALA A 182 -26.15 64.52 -10.81
N GLU A 183 -25.54 64.85 -9.67
CA GLU A 183 -26.08 65.81 -8.71
C GLU A 183 -26.08 67.24 -9.26
N GLU A 184 -25.02 67.66 -9.95
CA GLU A 184 -24.98 68.96 -10.66
C GLU A 184 -26.08 69.06 -11.70
N LEU A 185 -26.29 68.02 -12.52
CA LEU A 185 -27.38 67.97 -13.49
C LEU A 185 -28.75 68.05 -12.82
N ARG A 186 -28.94 67.37 -11.67
CA ARG A 186 -30.17 67.48 -10.87
C ARG A 186 -30.37 68.89 -10.34
N TYR A 187 -29.33 69.53 -9.81
CA TYR A 187 -29.38 70.90 -9.31
C TYR A 187 -29.74 71.88 -10.42
N MET A 188 -29.11 71.77 -11.59
CA MET A 188 -29.41 72.58 -12.77
C MET A 188 -30.85 72.37 -13.25
N LEU A 189 -31.34 71.12 -13.27
CA LEU A 189 -32.72 70.80 -13.63
C LEU A 189 -33.73 71.42 -12.65
N ILE A 190 -33.47 71.32 -11.35
CA ILE A 190 -34.30 71.93 -10.29
C ILE A 190 -34.26 73.46 -10.41
N SER A 191 -33.08 74.05 -10.61
CA SER A 191 -32.91 75.49 -10.80
C SER A 191 -33.66 76.01 -12.02
N TRP A 192 -33.56 75.32 -13.15
CA TRP A 192 -34.31 75.62 -14.37
C TRP A 192 -35.83 75.52 -14.14
N TRP A 193 -36.29 74.50 -13.42
CA TRP A 193 -37.69 74.38 -13.00
C TRP A 193 -38.15 75.53 -12.09
N CYS A 194 -37.32 75.96 -11.13
CA CYS A 194 -37.62 77.09 -10.26
C CYS A 194 -37.63 78.43 -11.00
N LEU A 195 -36.78 78.62 -12.02
CA LEU A 195 -36.78 79.78 -12.91
C LEU A 195 -37.98 79.79 -13.88
N GLY A 196 -38.57 78.62 -14.15
CA GLY A 196 -39.78 78.46 -14.96
C GLY A 196 -41.09 78.77 -14.23
N ILE A 197 -41.04 79.07 -12.93
CA ILE A 197 -42.22 79.43 -12.12
C ILE A 197 -41.98 80.81 -11.49
N SER A 198 -42.35 81.87 -12.22
CA SER A 198 -42.60 83.19 -11.65
C SER A 198 -44.07 83.59 -11.91
N PRO A 199 -44.80 84.16 -10.94
CA PRO A 199 -46.25 84.41 -11.04
C PRO A 199 -46.59 85.79 -11.64
N GLU A 200 -47.86 85.93 -12.08
CA GLU A 200 -48.59 87.16 -12.50
C GLU A 200 -48.44 87.57 -13.99
N GLN A 201 -49.45 87.54 -14.87
CA GLN A 201 -50.85 88.04 -14.88
C GLN A 201 -50.97 89.59 -14.93
N LYS A 202 -51.14 90.16 -16.15
CA LYS A 202 -52.15 91.18 -16.55
C LYS A 202 -51.77 91.92 -17.86
N GLY A 203 -52.76 92.15 -18.73
CA GLY A 203 -52.84 93.39 -19.52
C GLY A 203 -52.94 93.30 -21.04
N CYS A 204 -54.20 93.29 -21.52
CA CYS A 204 -54.74 94.07 -22.64
C CYS A 204 -54.16 94.05 -24.08
N VAL A 205 -55.04 93.59 -24.99
CA VAL A 205 -55.59 94.26 -26.20
C VAL A 205 -54.71 94.45 -27.45
N GLY A 206 -55.26 93.93 -28.57
CA GLY A 206 -55.05 94.37 -29.95
C GLY A 206 -54.34 93.32 -30.82
N ALA A 207 -54.66 93.03 -32.08
CA ALA A 207 -55.81 93.26 -32.96
C ALA A 207 -55.44 92.57 -34.30
N SER A 208 -56.42 91.94 -34.95
CA SER A 208 -56.53 91.66 -36.41
C SER A 208 -55.52 90.74 -37.12
N GLY A 209 -56.07 89.74 -37.84
CA GLY A 209 -55.43 89.10 -38.99
C GLY A 209 -55.80 87.62 -39.20
N TRP A 210 -57.00 87.33 -39.70
CA TRP A 210 -57.43 85.97 -40.11
C TRP A 210 -56.82 85.56 -41.46
N SER A 211 -56.19 84.37 -41.56
CA SER A 211 -56.65 83.29 -42.46
C SER A 211 -55.68 82.09 -42.54
N SER A 212 -56.15 80.97 -41.97
CA SER A 212 -56.28 79.61 -42.55
C SER A 212 -55.08 78.87 -43.16
N ALA A 213 -54.53 77.89 -42.41
CA ALA A 213 -54.17 76.52 -42.84
C ALA A 213 -53.66 75.68 -41.63
N PRO A 214 -53.75 74.34 -41.64
CA PRO A 214 -54.11 73.54 -40.48
C PRO A 214 -52.95 73.15 -39.54
N LEU A 215 -53.31 72.99 -38.27
CA LEU A 215 -52.56 72.35 -37.18
C LEU A 215 -51.71 71.15 -37.65
N PRO A 216 -50.40 71.12 -37.33
CA PRO A 216 -49.75 69.94 -36.82
C PRO A 216 -49.85 69.99 -35.29
N ARG A 217 -50.68 69.08 -34.79
CA ARG A 217 -50.69 68.53 -33.43
C ARG A 217 -49.32 68.71 -32.73
N GLU A 218 -49.36 69.32 -31.56
CA GLU A 218 -48.24 69.38 -30.61
C GLU A 218 -47.50 68.03 -30.58
N PRO A 219 -46.19 67.99 -30.88
CA PRO A 219 -45.42 66.81 -30.58
C PRO A 219 -45.26 66.78 -29.07
N ASN A 220 -45.89 65.79 -28.45
CA ASN A 220 -45.72 65.40 -27.06
C ASN A 220 -44.26 64.99 -26.81
N TRP A 221 -43.39 65.99 -26.61
CA TRP A 221 -42.00 65.82 -26.19
C TRP A 221 -41.88 65.60 -24.67
N GLY A 222 -42.99 65.34 -23.96
CA GLY A 222 -42.99 65.12 -22.52
C GLY A 222 -42.94 63.66 -22.09
N PHE A 223 -43.35 62.72 -22.95
CA PHE A 223 -43.53 61.32 -22.53
C PHE A 223 -42.80 60.26 -23.38
N ASN A 224 -42.23 60.63 -24.54
CA ASN A 224 -41.54 59.66 -25.41
C ASN A 224 -40.02 59.63 -25.20
N TRP A 225 -39.37 60.77 -24.94
CA TRP A 225 -37.92 60.88 -24.67
C TRP A 225 -37.46 59.96 -23.52
N MET A 226 -38.27 59.86 -22.47
CA MET A 226 -37.93 59.07 -21.27
C MET A 226 -38.13 57.56 -21.49
N ARG A 227 -38.92 57.16 -22.49
CA ARG A 227 -39.13 55.75 -22.85
C ARG A 227 -38.04 55.23 -23.77
N THR A 228 -37.57 56.05 -24.70
CA THR A 228 -36.50 55.68 -25.66
C THR A 228 -35.14 55.55 -24.98
N PHE A 229 -34.81 56.41 -24.00
CA PHE A 229 -33.51 56.35 -23.29
C PHE A 229 -33.38 55.17 -22.31
N PHE A 230 -34.48 54.66 -21.76
CA PHE A 230 -34.47 53.58 -20.78
C PHE A 230 -34.85 52.19 -21.33
N GLN A 231 -35.37 52.08 -22.57
CA GLN A 231 -35.75 50.77 -23.14
C GLN A 231 -34.70 50.12 -24.06
N GLU A 232 -33.79 50.86 -24.70
CA GLU A 232 -32.81 50.27 -25.62
C GLU A 232 -31.58 49.60 -24.97
N PRO A 233 -31.14 49.89 -23.72
CA PRO A 233 -30.05 49.12 -23.11
C PRO A 233 -30.50 47.77 -22.52
N LEU A 234 -31.79 47.56 -22.23
CA LEU A 234 -32.26 46.40 -21.47
C LEU A 234 -32.49 45.15 -22.32
N LEU A 235 -32.79 45.29 -23.60
CA LEU A 235 -32.95 44.17 -24.53
C LEU A 235 -31.60 43.64 -25.05
N ASP A 236 -30.60 44.51 -25.22
CA ASP A 236 -29.28 44.11 -25.76
C ASP A 236 -28.36 43.49 -24.68
N LEU A 237 -28.48 43.89 -23.40
CA LEU A 237 -27.76 43.24 -22.30
C LEU A 237 -28.30 41.85 -21.94
N ALA A 238 -29.61 41.60 -22.12
CA ALA A 238 -30.20 40.29 -21.91
C ALA A 238 -29.76 39.29 -23.01
N ASP A 239 -29.66 39.75 -24.26
CA ASP A 239 -29.13 38.97 -25.38
C ASP A 239 -27.61 38.76 -25.30
N LEU A 240 -26.84 39.75 -24.81
CA LEU A 240 -25.42 39.55 -24.47
C LEU A 240 -25.26 38.56 -23.30
N GLY A 241 -26.11 38.64 -22.28
CA GLY A 241 -26.12 37.71 -21.14
C GLY A 241 -26.45 36.27 -21.54
N ALA A 242 -27.38 36.08 -22.47
CA ALA A 242 -27.73 34.78 -23.04
C ALA A 242 -26.60 34.20 -23.91
N LYS A 243 -25.94 35.03 -24.74
CA LYS A 243 -24.74 34.64 -25.52
C LYS A 243 -23.55 34.28 -24.61
N CYS A 244 -23.38 34.97 -23.48
CA CYS A 244 -22.31 34.70 -22.51
C CYS A 244 -22.48 33.37 -21.74
N ARG A 245 -23.70 32.83 -21.62
CA ARG A 245 -23.93 31.50 -21.03
C ARG A 245 -23.62 30.36 -22.01
N GLY A 246 -23.85 30.58 -23.32
CA GLY A 246 -23.52 29.61 -24.37
C GLY A 246 -22.03 29.52 -24.68
N LEU A 247 -21.32 30.65 -24.76
CA LEU A 247 -19.90 30.68 -25.14
C LEU A 247 -18.97 29.97 -24.15
N ARG A 248 -19.25 30.03 -22.84
CA ARG A 248 -18.47 29.27 -21.85
C ARG A 248 -18.68 27.76 -21.96
N HIS A 249 -19.90 27.34 -22.30
CA HIS A 249 -20.20 25.93 -22.53
C HIS A 249 -19.58 25.43 -23.83
N GLU A 250 -19.65 26.22 -24.90
CA GLU A 250 -19.00 25.90 -26.19
C GLU A 250 -17.48 25.84 -26.02
N GLU A 251 -16.85 26.77 -25.31
CA GLU A 251 -15.43 26.71 -24.99
C GLU A 251 -15.07 25.49 -24.12
N THR A 252 -15.93 25.11 -23.18
CA THR A 252 -15.70 23.93 -22.34
C THR A 252 -15.83 22.65 -23.17
N ILE A 253 -16.83 22.57 -24.04
CA ILE A 253 -17.03 21.46 -24.98
C ILE A 253 -15.84 21.39 -25.95
N GLN A 254 -15.35 22.53 -26.43
CA GLN A 254 -14.20 22.60 -27.32
C GLN A 254 -12.92 22.14 -26.63
N ARG A 255 -12.64 22.61 -25.41
CA ARG A 255 -11.51 22.12 -24.58
C ARG A 255 -11.63 20.63 -24.25
N GLN A 256 -12.84 20.13 -24.01
CA GLN A 256 -13.09 18.70 -23.80
C GLN A 256 -12.85 17.88 -25.07
N LYS A 257 -13.28 18.37 -26.24
CA LYS A 257 -13.02 17.73 -27.55
C LYS A 257 -11.54 17.69 -27.87
N GLU A 258 -10.82 18.78 -27.61
CA GLU A 258 -9.37 18.89 -27.80
C GLU A 258 -8.62 17.94 -26.85
N GLY A 259 -8.98 17.91 -25.56
CA GLY A 259 -8.39 16.96 -24.61
C GLY A 259 -8.67 15.49 -24.96
N LEU A 260 -9.87 15.17 -25.48
CA LEU A 260 -10.18 13.83 -25.98
C LEU A 260 -9.40 13.48 -27.25
N ALA A 261 -9.16 14.44 -28.15
CA ALA A 261 -8.33 14.23 -29.33
C ALA A 261 -6.87 13.96 -28.94
N GLU A 262 -6.33 14.74 -28.00
CA GLU A 262 -4.97 14.55 -27.46
C GLU A 262 -4.81 13.18 -26.77
N LEU A 263 -5.79 12.78 -25.95
CA LEU A 263 -5.79 11.46 -25.31
C LEU A 263 -5.83 10.33 -26.34
N ARG A 264 -6.66 10.44 -27.39
CA ARG A 264 -6.71 9.46 -28.49
C ARG A 264 -5.38 9.38 -29.24
N GLU A 265 -4.70 10.51 -29.45
CA GLU A 265 -3.36 10.50 -30.07
C GLU A 265 -2.30 9.88 -29.16
N ARG A 266 -2.32 10.17 -27.85
CA ARG A 266 -1.41 9.55 -26.88
C ARG A 266 -1.64 8.04 -26.76
N VAL A 267 -2.89 7.58 -26.74
CA VAL A 267 -3.23 6.16 -26.78
C VAL A 267 -2.72 5.53 -28.08
N LYS A 268 -2.94 6.16 -29.24
CA LYS A 268 -2.41 5.68 -30.53
C LYS A 268 -0.88 5.63 -30.57
N MET A 269 -0.19 6.56 -29.92
CA MET A 269 1.26 6.54 -29.79
C MET A 269 1.74 5.42 -28.84
N LEU A 270 1.00 5.15 -27.76
CA LEU A 270 1.28 4.06 -26.83
C LEU A 270 1.00 2.69 -27.45
N GLU A 271 -0.08 2.55 -28.23
CA GLU A 271 -0.40 1.34 -28.99
C GLU A 271 0.69 1.06 -30.04
N LYS A 272 1.12 2.07 -30.80
CA LYS A 272 2.26 1.93 -31.73
C LYS A 272 3.59 1.56 -31.02
N ARG A 273 3.75 1.96 -29.76
CA ARG A 273 4.92 1.62 -28.91
C ARG A 273 4.80 0.21 -28.31
N GLN A 274 3.59 -0.33 -28.17
CA GLN A 274 3.32 -1.71 -27.75
C GLN A 274 3.38 -2.70 -28.92
N ASP A 275 2.87 -2.32 -30.10
CA ASP A 275 2.90 -3.15 -31.31
C ASP A 275 4.30 -3.33 -31.90
N SER A 276 5.27 -2.50 -31.50
CA SER A 276 6.69 -2.64 -31.84
C SER A 276 7.44 -3.60 -30.90
N GLY A 277 6.76 -4.23 -29.94
CA GLY A 277 7.39 -5.11 -28.96
C GLY A 277 6.48 -6.20 -28.42
N ALA A 278 5.77 -6.96 -29.26
CA ALA A 278 5.41 -8.38 -29.01
C ALA A 278 4.43 -8.96 -30.04
N VAL A 279 4.82 -9.12 -31.31
CA VAL A 279 4.15 -10.11 -32.18
C VAL A 279 5.17 -10.74 -33.14
N ARG A 280 5.85 -11.80 -32.68
CA ARG A 280 5.87 -13.13 -33.35
C ARG A 280 6.92 -14.10 -32.78
N LYS A 281 6.41 -15.32 -32.57
CA LYS A 281 7.09 -16.64 -32.61
C LYS A 281 7.79 -17.11 -31.34
N GLY A 282 7.00 -17.77 -30.49
CA GLY A 282 7.45 -18.89 -29.67
C GLY A 282 7.05 -20.21 -30.33
N SER A 283 7.91 -20.74 -31.19
CA SER A 283 7.96 -22.16 -31.57
C SER A 283 9.41 -22.42 -31.94
N GLU A 284 10.15 -22.95 -30.98
CA GLU A 284 11.54 -23.47 -31.09
C GLU A 284 11.65 -24.57 -32.16
N PRO A 285 12.85 -25.11 -32.51
CA PRO A 285 14.22 -24.82 -32.03
C PRO A 285 15.21 -24.63 -33.21
N LEU A 286 16.53 -24.65 -32.91
CA LEU A 286 17.60 -25.32 -33.70
C LEU A 286 18.73 -24.40 -34.27
N VAL A 287 19.89 -24.56 -33.64
CA VAL A 287 21.27 -24.54 -34.20
C VAL A 287 21.92 -23.20 -34.61
N ALA A 288 22.92 -22.87 -33.79
CA ALA A 288 24.19 -22.22 -34.08
C ALA A 288 24.55 -21.94 -35.55
N LEU A 289 24.91 -20.68 -35.86
CA LEU A 289 26.03 -20.39 -36.77
C LEU A 289 26.49 -18.92 -36.66
N MET A 290 27.73 -18.75 -36.17
CA MET A 290 28.77 -17.79 -36.62
C MET A 290 28.51 -16.27 -36.45
N LYS A 291 29.42 -15.59 -35.72
CA LYS A 291 30.46 -14.66 -36.24
C LYS A 291 29.90 -13.35 -36.82
N ASP A 292 30.46 -12.16 -36.62
CA ASP A 292 31.67 -11.65 -36.00
C ASP A 292 31.37 -10.20 -35.57
N SER A 293 32.16 -9.70 -34.63
CA SER A 293 32.32 -8.31 -34.18
C SER A 293 32.85 -7.36 -35.31
N PRO A 294 33.28 -6.07 -35.12
CA PRO A 294 33.51 -5.32 -33.86
C PRO A 294 33.32 -3.76 -33.88
N GLU A 295 33.57 -3.17 -32.70
CA GLU A 295 34.38 -1.94 -32.41
C GLU A 295 33.90 -0.49 -32.67
N LYS A 296 33.89 0.30 -31.57
CA LYS A 296 34.57 1.59 -31.31
C LYS A 296 34.31 1.97 -29.84
N ILE A 297 35.19 1.64 -28.88
CA ILE A 297 36.39 2.37 -28.40
C ILE A 297 36.14 3.84 -28.03
N VAL A 298 36.08 4.11 -26.71
CA VAL A 298 36.89 5.14 -26.03
C VAL A 298 37.38 4.54 -24.71
N GLN A 299 38.70 4.47 -24.56
CA GLN A 299 39.46 4.06 -23.37
C GLN A 299 39.90 5.31 -22.61
N GLN A 300 39.85 5.28 -21.27
CA GLN A 300 40.88 5.81 -20.36
C GLN A 300 40.85 4.90 -19.11
N THR A 301 41.72 3.87 -19.02
CA THR A 301 43.00 3.86 -18.25
C THR A 301 42.76 3.88 -16.73
N GLY A 302 43.17 2.92 -15.89
CA GLY A 302 43.92 1.65 -16.04
C GLY A 302 43.73 0.83 -14.75
N PHE A 303 43.48 -0.48 -14.86
CA PHE A 303 44.43 -1.60 -14.74
C PHE A 303 44.83 -1.97 -13.30
N GLU A 304 44.34 -3.10 -12.82
CA GLU A 304 45.19 -4.21 -12.38
C GLU A 304 44.49 -5.57 -12.61
N LEU A 305 45.08 -6.33 -13.53
CA LEU A 305 45.11 -7.79 -13.75
C LEU A 305 43.83 -8.66 -13.64
N GLU A 306 43.27 -8.96 -14.83
CA GLU A 306 42.86 -10.28 -15.39
C GLU A 306 43.41 -11.57 -14.71
N PRO A 307 42.89 -12.78 -15.03
CA PRO A 307 41.51 -13.19 -15.29
C PRO A 307 41.14 -14.57 -14.70
N ALA A 308 39.87 -14.93 -14.86
CA ALA A 308 39.44 -16.32 -14.89
C ALA A 308 39.70 -16.92 -16.28
N LEU A 309 40.39 -18.06 -16.37
CA LEU A 309 40.21 -19.00 -17.48
C LEU A 309 40.28 -20.45 -16.98
N VAL A 310 39.19 -21.15 -17.30
CA VAL A 310 39.14 -22.60 -17.48
C VAL A 310 40.01 -22.96 -18.68
N LEU A 311 40.90 -23.94 -18.55
CA LEU A 311 41.21 -24.93 -19.60
C LEU A 311 42.16 -25.99 -19.06
N SER A 312 41.66 -27.22 -19.07
CA SER A 312 42.32 -28.41 -19.61
C SER A 312 43.84 -28.36 -19.74
N LEU A 313 44.55 -29.22 -19.01
CA LEU A 313 45.79 -29.77 -19.55
C LEU A 313 46.07 -31.19 -19.06
N SER A 314 46.18 -32.05 -20.07
CA SER A 314 46.95 -33.26 -20.20
C SER A 314 47.74 -33.78 -18.99
N VAL A 315 47.59 -35.09 -18.81
CA VAL A 315 48.66 -36.03 -18.47
C VAL A 315 50.01 -35.58 -19.03
N GLN A 316 50.91 -35.15 -18.14
CA GLN A 316 52.35 -35.41 -18.25
C GLN A 316 52.90 -35.80 -16.89
N VAL A 317 53.41 -37.02 -16.83
CA VAL A 317 54.27 -37.54 -15.76
C VAL A 317 55.64 -36.89 -15.89
N PRO A 318 56.23 -36.36 -14.81
CA PRO A 318 57.53 -36.89 -14.41
C PRO A 318 57.74 -36.93 -12.89
N GLY A 319 58.30 -38.03 -12.40
CA GLY A 319 58.89 -38.11 -11.06
C GLY A 319 58.46 -39.33 -10.27
N ARG A 320 59.01 -40.50 -10.60
CA ARG A 320 59.05 -41.66 -9.69
C ARG A 320 59.74 -41.23 -8.40
N VAL A 321 58.97 -41.05 -7.33
CA VAL A 321 59.43 -41.30 -5.96
C VAL A 321 58.88 -42.67 -5.58
N PRO A 322 59.71 -43.66 -5.24
CA PRO A 322 59.22 -44.95 -4.79
C PRO A 322 58.65 -44.78 -3.37
N CYS A 323 57.36 -44.47 -3.28
CA CYS A 323 56.60 -44.74 -2.06
C CYS A 323 56.42 -46.26 -1.95
N GLY A 324 57.44 -46.91 -1.40
CA GLY A 324 57.33 -48.22 -0.79
C GLY A 324 56.32 -48.12 0.35
N GLY A 325 55.09 -48.53 0.06
CA GLY A 325 53.98 -48.46 0.98
C GLY A 325 52.75 -48.94 0.26
N SER A 326 52.74 -50.23 -0.09
CA SER A 326 51.50 -50.94 -0.36
C SER A 326 50.68 -50.88 0.93
N LEU A 327 49.94 -49.79 1.13
CA LEU A 327 48.78 -49.80 1.98
C LEU A 327 47.79 -50.68 1.22
N ARG A 328 47.90 -51.98 1.45
CA ARG A 328 46.75 -52.86 1.44
C ARG A 328 45.79 -52.30 2.47
N ILE A 329 45.05 -51.25 2.09
CA ILE A 329 43.75 -50.97 2.69
C ILE A 329 43.00 -52.25 2.39
N THR A 330 42.84 -53.07 3.42
CA THR A 330 42.10 -54.31 3.33
C THR A 330 40.75 -53.98 2.72
N SER A 331 40.25 -54.82 1.82
CA SER A 331 38.93 -54.62 1.19
C SER A 331 37.81 -54.40 2.22
N SER A 332 38.04 -54.80 3.47
CA SER A 332 37.18 -54.59 4.65
C SER A 332 37.02 -53.12 5.04
N GLU A 333 38.11 -52.35 5.14
CA GLU A 333 38.05 -50.96 5.65
C GLU A 333 37.35 -50.00 4.68
N LYS A 334 37.40 -50.28 3.36
CA LYS A 334 36.64 -49.50 2.36
C LYS A 334 35.15 -49.83 2.37
N ALA A 335 34.77 -51.06 2.72
CA ALA A 335 33.37 -51.44 2.86
C ALA A 335 32.74 -50.68 4.04
N GLU A 336 33.36 -50.72 5.21
CA GLU A 336 32.84 -50.09 6.44
C GLU A 336 32.58 -48.58 6.33
N VAL A 337 33.44 -47.83 5.63
CA VAL A 337 33.24 -46.37 5.42
C VAL A 337 32.04 -46.09 4.50
N THR A 338 31.81 -46.95 3.51
CA THR A 338 30.70 -46.80 2.56
C THR A 338 29.37 -47.14 3.24
N ASP A 339 29.40 -48.11 4.16
CA ASP A 339 28.25 -48.58 4.91
C ASP A 339 27.71 -47.54 5.90
N LEU A 340 28.63 -46.81 6.56
CA LEU A 340 28.27 -45.73 7.47
C LEU A 340 27.61 -44.56 6.73
N GLY A 341 28.13 -44.19 5.56
CA GLY A 341 27.56 -43.14 4.71
C GLY A 341 26.15 -43.49 4.20
N GLU A 342 25.92 -44.75 3.84
CA GLU A 342 24.60 -45.23 3.44
C GLU A 342 23.61 -45.21 4.61
N LYS A 343 24.03 -45.66 5.80
CA LYS A 343 23.19 -45.61 7.01
C LYS A 343 22.76 -44.18 7.33
N MET A 344 23.70 -43.23 7.32
CA MET A 344 23.39 -41.82 7.55
C MET A 344 22.39 -41.25 6.54
N TYR A 345 22.53 -41.61 5.25
CA TYR A 345 21.57 -41.20 4.23
C TYR A 345 20.16 -41.73 4.53
N LEU A 346 20.04 -43.01 4.88
CA LEU A 346 18.76 -43.63 5.21
C LEU A 346 18.13 -43.02 6.46
N ASP A 347 18.93 -42.74 7.49
CA ASP A 347 18.46 -42.08 8.72
C ASP A 347 17.93 -40.67 8.43
N VAL A 348 18.66 -39.87 7.63
CA VAL A 348 18.26 -38.50 7.26
C VAL A 348 17.00 -38.51 6.40
N ILE A 349 16.94 -39.37 5.39
CA ILE A 349 15.77 -39.48 4.50
C ILE A 349 14.55 -40.00 5.28
N GLY A 350 14.76 -40.96 6.18
CA GLY A 350 13.72 -41.47 7.08
C GLY A 350 13.16 -40.37 7.98
N ALA A 351 14.03 -39.64 8.68
CA ALA A 351 13.63 -38.52 9.53
C ALA A 351 12.91 -37.41 8.73
N LEU A 352 13.39 -37.08 7.53
CA LEU A 352 12.76 -36.10 6.65
C LEU A 352 11.38 -36.58 6.15
N GLY A 353 11.26 -37.86 5.82
CA GLY A 353 9.99 -38.50 5.44
C GLY A 353 8.97 -38.43 6.58
N SER A 354 9.38 -38.76 7.81
CA SER A 354 8.54 -38.65 9.00
C SER A 354 8.10 -37.21 9.27
N LEU A 355 9.02 -36.24 9.17
CA LEU A 355 8.72 -34.82 9.37
C LEU A 355 7.72 -34.28 8.33
N MET A 356 7.81 -34.78 7.10
CA MET A 356 6.93 -34.37 5.99
C MET A 356 5.63 -35.19 5.93
N GLU A 357 5.40 -36.07 6.92
CA GLU A 357 4.27 -37.02 7.00
C GLU A 357 4.08 -37.83 5.71
N MET A 358 5.20 -38.23 5.09
CA MET A 358 5.18 -39.08 3.91
C MET A 358 5.15 -40.54 4.34
N LYS A 359 4.18 -41.30 3.81
CA LYS A 359 4.20 -42.77 3.91
C LYS A 359 5.50 -43.29 3.29
N GLU A 360 6.04 -44.34 3.90
CA GLU A 360 7.31 -45.01 3.60
C GLU A 360 7.88 -44.70 2.21
N LEU A 361 9.03 -44.03 2.20
CA LEU A 361 9.75 -43.72 0.98
C LEU A 361 10.28 -45.02 0.38
N SER A 362 10.20 -45.18 -0.94
CA SER A 362 10.70 -46.38 -1.62
C SER A 362 12.23 -46.37 -1.75
N GLY A 363 12.85 -47.55 -1.81
CA GLY A 363 14.30 -47.67 -1.96
C GLY A 363 15.13 -47.50 -0.69
N MET A 364 14.54 -47.71 0.50
CA MET A 364 15.24 -47.62 1.80
C MET A 364 16.09 -48.86 2.14
N GLN A 365 16.34 -49.74 1.18
CA GLN A 365 17.10 -50.97 1.37
C GLN A 365 18.61 -50.68 1.25
N PRO A 366 19.48 -51.31 2.06
CA PRO A 366 20.94 -51.19 1.91
C PRO A 366 21.44 -51.76 0.58
N LEU A 367 22.39 -51.10 -0.09
CA LEU A 367 22.88 -51.48 -1.42
C LEU A 367 23.98 -52.56 -1.40
N GLN A 368 24.61 -52.79 -0.24
CA GLN A 368 25.81 -53.63 -0.09
C GLN A 368 25.66 -55.05 -0.65
N HIS A 369 24.50 -55.68 -0.46
CA HIS A 369 24.28 -57.09 -0.81
C HIS A 369 23.43 -57.30 -2.06
N LEU A 370 23.02 -56.23 -2.73
CA LEU A 370 22.14 -56.32 -3.90
C LEU A 370 22.95 -56.52 -5.20
N PRO A 371 22.44 -57.33 -6.16
CA PRO A 371 22.97 -57.41 -7.51
C PRO A 371 22.83 -56.06 -8.23
N ARG A 372 23.63 -55.87 -9.29
CA ARG A 372 23.76 -54.56 -9.97
C ARG A 372 22.43 -54.01 -10.49
N GLU A 373 21.57 -54.86 -11.04
CA GLU A 373 20.25 -54.46 -11.56
C GLU A 373 19.33 -53.93 -10.43
N GLU A 374 19.29 -54.63 -9.29
CA GLU A 374 18.51 -54.20 -8.11
C GLU A 374 19.07 -52.91 -7.48
N ARG A 375 20.39 -52.67 -7.55
CA ARG A 375 20.98 -51.40 -7.12
C ARG A 375 20.57 -50.23 -8.00
N GLU A 376 20.52 -50.44 -9.32
CA GLU A 376 20.07 -49.42 -10.27
C GLU A 376 18.57 -49.12 -10.04
N GLU A 377 17.76 -50.15 -9.77
CA GLU A 377 16.34 -49.98 -9.41
C GLU A 377 16.15 -49.23 -8.08
N ALA A 378 16.88 -49.60 -7.03
CA ALA A 378 16.86 -48.90 -5.74
C ALA A 378 17.31 -47.43 -5.90
N GLY A 379 18.28 -47.15 -6.76
CA GLY A 379 18.69 -45.79 -7.11
C GLY A 379 17.55 -44.98 -7.75
N LEU A 380 16.82 -45.57 -8.70
CA LEU A 380 15.65 -44.93 -9.31
C LEU A 380 14.51 -44.71 -8.30
N GLN A 381 14.28 -45.65 -7.38
CA GLN A 381 13.29 -45.50 -6.30
C GLN A 381 13.66 -44.35 -5.35
N ARG A 382 14.93 -44.28 -4.93
CA ARG A 382 15.46 -43.18 -4.11
C ARG A 382 15.32 -41.82 -4.81
N GLN A 383 15.58 -41.77 -6.11
CA GLN A 383 15.42 -40.54 -6.89
C GLN A 383 13.95 -40.09 -6.97
N LYS A 384 13.01 -41.02 -7.22
CA LYS A 384 11.57 -40.74 -7.18
C LYS A 384 11.11 -40.28 -5.79
N ALA A 385 11.62 -40.90 -4.73
CA ALA A 385 11.33 -40.51 -3.36
C ALA A 385 11.81 -39.08 -3.05
N LEU A 386 13.02 -38.72 -3.50
CA LEU A 386 13.54 -37.36 -3.39
C LEU A 386 12.69 -36.35 -4.17
N GLU A 387 12.29 -36.67 -5.39
CA GLU A 387 11.41 -35.79 -6.20
C GLU A 387 10.06 -35.54 -5.49
N LEU A 388 9.47 -36.57 -4.88
CA LEU A 388 8.24 -36.43 -4.10
C LEU A 388 8.45 -35.53 -2.87
N LEU A 389 9.55 -35.72 -2.14
CA LEU A 389 9.91 -34.87 -1.00
C LEU A 389 10.10 -33.42 -1.43
N TYR A 390 10.84 -33.17 -2.50
CA TYR A 390 11.02 -31.82 -3.06
C TYR A 390 9.68 -31.19 -3.45
N GLY A 391 8.80 -31.96 -4.11
CA GLY A 391 7.45 -31.51 -4.46
C GLY A 391 6.64 -31.12 -3.22
N LYS A 392 6.66 -31.95 -2.17
CA LYS A 392 5.97 -31.68 -0.90
C LYS A 392 6.53 -30.44 -0.20
N ILE A 393 7.85 -30.32 -0.09
CA ILE A 393 8.53 -29.16 0.50
C ILE A 393 8.14 -27.89 -0.25
N ARG A 394 8.20 -27.90 -1.59
CA ARG A 394 7.84 -26.75 -2.42
C ARG A 394 6.35 -26.38 -2.32
N ASN A 395 5.48 -27.36 -2.13
CA ASN A 395 4.05 -27.10 -1.88
C ASN A 395 3.83 -26.47 -0.51
N LEU A 396 4.54 -26.93 0.52
CA LEU A 396 4.47 -26.36 1.87
C LEU A 396 5.05 -24.95 1.91
N GLN A 397 6.17 -24.69 1.23
CA GLN A 397 6.74 -23.35 1.05
C GLN A 397 5.72 -22.40 0.42
N ARG A 398 5.12 -22.77 -0.72
CA ARG A 398 4.08 -21.94 -1.35
C ARG A 398 2.85 -21.72 -0.47
N ARG A 399 2.47 -22.72 0.34
CA ARG A 399 1.34 -22.58 1.28
C ARG A 399 1.71 -21.65 2.44
N LEU A 400 2.95 -21.70 2.90
CA LEU A 400 3.50 -20.81 3.93
C LEU A 400 3.51 -19.36 3.41
N GLU A 401 4.09 -19.12 2.24
CA GLU A 401 4.17 -17.80 1.59
C GLU A 401 2.78 -17.15 1.47
N ARG A 402 1.77 -17.91 1.01
CA ARG A 402 0.39 -17.41 0.93
C ARG A 402 -0.21 -17.08 2.31
N LYS A 403 0.09 -17.89 3.33
CA LYS A 403 -0.38 -17.60 4.69
C LYS A 403 0.31 -16.38 5.28
N GLU A 404 1.60 -16.19 5.01
CA GLU A 404 2.34 -14.99 5.41
C GLU A 404 1.80 -13.74 4.71
N GLU A 405 1.45 -13.83 3.43
CA GLU A 405 0.79 -12.73 2.70
C GLU A 405 -0.58 -12.39 3.32
N MET A 406 -1.43 -13.39 3.59
CA MET A 406 -2.70 -13.14 4.29
C MET A 406 -2.50 -12.53 5.68
N LEU A 407 -1.47 -12.95 6.42
CA LEU A 407 -1.16 -12.37 7.73
C LEU A 407 -0.75 -10.89 7.61
N LYS A 408 0.01 -10.52 6.59
CA LYS A 408 0.34 -9.10 6.32
C LYS A 408 -0.91 -8.27 6.02
N ASP A 409 -1.87 -8.83 5.28
CA ASP A 409 -3.14 -8.16 5.01
C ASP A 409 -3.96 -7.95 6.30
N TYR A 410 -3.95 -8.93 7.21
CA TYR A 410 -4.57 -8.79 8.52
C TYR A 410 -3.86 -7.75 9.39
N GLU A 411 -2.53 -7.73 9.42
CA GLU A 411 -1.75 -6.70 10.11
C GLU A 411 -2.11 -5.30 9.58
N GLY A 412 -2.22 -5.14 8.26
CA GLY A 412 -2.68 -3.89 7.64
C GLY A 412 -4.10 -3.51 8.05
N SER A 413 -5.01 -4.49 8.09
CA SER A 413 -6.40 -4.27 8.52
C SER A 413 -6.51 -3.86 9.99
N VAL A 414 -5.67 -4.43 10.86
CA VAL A 414 -5.60 -4.07 12.29
C VAL A 414 -5.05 -2.66 12.46
N GLU A 415 -4.01 -2.27 11.71
CA GLU A 415 -3.47 -0.92 11.77
C GLU A 415 -4.47 0.13 11.27
N GLN A 416 -5.24 -0.17 10.22
CA GLN A 416 -6.36 0.67 9.78
C GLN A 416 -7.44 0.81 10.87
N LEU A 417 -7.78 -0.28 11.55
CA LEU A 417 -8.75 -0.24 12.64
C LEU A 417 -8.26 0.63 13.80
N ARG A 418 -6.96 0.58 14.12
CA ARG A 418 -6.32 1.44 15.13
C ARG A 418 -6.41 2.91 14.74
N GLN A 419 -6.12 3.25 13.49
CA GLN A 419 -6.23 4.62 12.96
C GLN A 419 -7.69 5.12 12.98
N ASN A 420 -8.64 4.28 12.59
CA ASN A 420 -10.06 4.60 12.65
C ASN A 420 -10.54 4.83 14.10
N GLN A 421 -10.05 4.05 15.05
CA GLN A 421 -10.34 4.24 16.47
C GLN A 421 -9.80 5.57 17.00
N GLU A 422 -8.57 5.95 16.63
CA GLU A 422 -8.02 7.26 16.98
C GLU A 422 -8.83 8.41 16.35
N ALA A 423 -9.23 8.26 15.09
CA ALA A 423 -10.05 9.27 14.41
C ALA A 423 -11.43 9.42 15.08
N LEU A 424 -12.03 8.30 15.52
CA LEU A 424 -13.27 8.30 16.28
C LEU A 424 -13.09 9.01 17.63
N GLN A 425 -12.00 8.76 18.34
CA GLN A 425 -11.70 9.44 19.61
C GLN A 425 -11.58 10.95 19.42
N ARG A 426 -10.84 11.41 18.39
CA ARG A 426 -10.75 12.84 18.06
C ARG A 426 -12.11 13.44 17.75
N CYS A 427 -12.92 12.76 16.95
CA CYS A 427 -14.28 13.21 16.64
C CYS A 427 -15.17 13.29 17.90
N GLN A 428 -15.03 12.34 18.83
CA GLN A 428 -15.74 12.37 20.11
C GLN A 428 -15.31 13.57 20.98
N GLU A 429 -14.01 13.87 21.04
CA GLU A 429 -13.49 15.04 21.76
C GLU A 429 -13.97 16.35 21.12
N GLU A 430 -13.99 16.44 19.78
CA GLU A 430 -14.55 17.58 19.06
C GLU A 430 -16.04 17.76 19.36
N MET A 431 -16.81 16.67 19.38
CA MET A 431 -18.22 16.69 19.75
C MET A 431 -18.43 17.18 21.18
N SER A 432 -17.65 16.69 22.16
CA SER A 432 -17.77 17.18 23.55
C SER A 432 -17.41 18.66 23.68
N ASN A 433 -16.39 19.13 22.94
CA ASN A 433 -16.03 20.55 22.93
C ASN A 433 -17.14 21.43 22.36
N LEU A 434 -17.81 20.97 21.29
CA LEU A 434 -18.94 21.67 20.70
C LEU A 434 -20.17 21.65 21.60
N GLU A 435 -20.42 20.56 22.32
CA GLU A 435 -21.46 20.48 23.34
C GLU A 435 -21.21 21.51 24.46
N ASP A 436 -19.99 21.59 24.97
CA ASP A 436 -19.59 22.57 25.98
C ASP A 436 -19.72 24.01 25.47
N GLU A 437 -19.37 24.29 24.22
CA GLU A 437 -19.56 25.61 23.60
C GLU A 437 -21.05 25.94 23.47
N ALA A 438 -21.87 25.00 23.02
CA ALA A 438 -23.31 25.20 22.92
C ALA A 438 -23.95 25.48 24.29
N HIS A 439 -23.48 24.81 25.35
CA HIS A 439 -23.91 25.08 26.72
C HIS A 439 -23.50 26.48 27.17
N ARG A 440 -22.26 26.90 26.94
CA ARG A 440 -21.78 28.25 27.26
C ARG A 440 -22.57 29.33 26.52
N GLU A 441 -22.80 29.15 25.21
CA GLU A 441 -23.64 30.06 24.44
C GLU A 441 -25.09 30.11 24.97
N ALA A 442 -25.65 28.99 25.43
CA ALA A 442 -27.00 28.96 25.98
C ALA A 442 -27.10 29.75 27.29
N GLU A 443 -26.08 29.66 28.15
CA GLU A 443 -25.96 30.46 29.38
C GLU A 443 -25.84 31.95 29.06
N GLU A 444 -24.98 32.33 28.12
CA GLU A 444 -24.84 33.72 27.68
C GLU A 444 -26.17 34.27 27.11
N LYS A 445 -26.85 33.48 26.26
CA LYS A 445 -28.17 33.85 25.73
C LYS A 445 -29.20 34.04 26.85
N ALA A 446 -29.16 33.23 27.91
CA ALA A 446 -30.04 33.38 29.06
C ALA A 446 -29.74 34.68 29.84
N LEU A 447 -28.48 34.97 30.12
CA LEU A 447 -28.05 36.19 30.80
C LEU A 447 -28.41 37.45 30.01
N LEU A 448 -28.21 37.43 28.69
CA LEU A 448 -28.58 38.54 27.81
C LEU A 448 -30.09 38.77 27.76
N ARG A 449 -30.90 37.70 27.77
CA ARG A 449 -32.36 37.81 27.88
C ARG A 449 -32.77 38.44 29.20
N GLU A 450 -32.18 38.02 30.31
CA GLU A 450 -32.47 38.61 31.61
C GLU A 450 -32.08 40.10 31.66
N ALA A 451 -30.91 40.47 31.14
CA ALA A 451 -30.49 41.87 31.04
C ALA A 451 -31.44 42.70 30.17
N LEU A 452 -31.92 42.14 29.05
CA LEU A 452 -32.90 42.76 28.19
C LEU A 452 -34.24 42.97 28.92
N GLU A 453 -34.73 41.97 29.64
CA GLU A 453 -35.96 42.09 30.44
C GLU A 453 -35.83 43.16 31.52
N ARG A 454 -34.69 43.21 32.24
CA ARG A 454 -34.41 44.25 33.25
C ARG A 454 -34.42 45.66 32.63
N THR A 455 -33.78 45.86 31.48
CA THR A 455 -33.76 47.17 30.81
C THR A 455 -35.12 47.58 30.27
N GLN A 456 -35.92 46.63 29.75
CA GLN A 456 -37.30 46.88 29.35
C GLN A 456 -38.17 47.32 30.53
N LEU A 457 -38.05 46.64 31.68
CA LEU A 457 -38.77 47.02 32.90
C LEU A 457 -38.39 48.43 33.37
N GLN A 458 -37.10 48.78 33.37
CA GLN A 458 -36.62 50.13 33.70
C GLN A 458 -37.19 51.19 32.73
N LEU A 459 -37.12 50.91 31.43
CA LEU A 459 -37.65 51.81 30.40
C LEU A 459 -39.16 52.03 30.57
N ASP A 460 -39.91 50.98 30.89
CA ASP A 460 -41.36 51.09 31.10
C ASP A 460 -41.70 51.85 32.39
N GLN A 461 -40.91 51.68 33.47
CA GLN A 461 -40.99 52.51 34.66
C GLN A 461 -40.73 53.99 34.34
N GLU A 462 -39.66 54.30 33.60
CA GLU A 462 -39.38 55.67 33.17
C GLU A 462 -40.50 56.25 32.31
N LYS A 463 -41.04 55.49 31.35
CA LYS A 463 -42.19 55.93 30.55
C LYS A 463 -43.38 56.26 31.43
N ARG A 464 -43.68 55.44 32.44
CA ARG A 464 -44.76 55.70 33.42
C ARG A 464 -44.50 56.98 34.21
N LEU A 465 -43.29 57.16 34.74
CA LEU A 465 -42.89 58.37 35.46
C LEU A 465 -42.97 59.62 34.58
N ARG A 466 -42.46 59.56 33.34
CA ARG A 466 -42.56 60.67 32.36
C ARG A 466 -44.02 61.01 32.05
N ARG A 467 -44.90 60.02 31.92
CA ARG A 467 -46.35 60.24 31.74
C ARG A 467 -46.97 60.91 32.96
N ALA A 468 -46.63 60.48 34.18
CA ALA A 468 -47.10 61.09 35.42
C ALA A 468 -46.62 62.55 35.56
N ALA A 469 -45.33 62.81 35.31
CA ALA A 469 -44.75 64.16 35.35
C ALA A 469 -45.39 65.11 34.33
N LYS A 470 -45.75 64.62 33.13
CA LYS A 470 -46.51 65.39 32.14
C LYS A 470 -47.91 65.76 32.63
N ARG A 471 -48.57 64.87 33.40
CA ARG A 471 -49.91 65.13 33.97
C ARG A 471 -49.89 66.11 35.13
N HIS A 472 -48.77 66.26 35.85
CA HIS A 472 -48.62 67.23 36.95
C HIS A 472 -48.12 68.62 36.49
N LYS A 473 -47.76 68.78 35.21
CA LYS A 473 -47.37 70.07 34.61
C LYS A 473 -48.53 70.81 33.92
N VAL A 474 -49.74 70.27 34.01
CA VAL A 474 -51.02 70.87 33.59
C VAL A 474 -51.79 71.17 34.87
#